data_AF-A0A973XPD9-F1
#
_entry.id   AF-A0A973XPD9-F1
#
_cell.length_a   1.000
_cell.length_b   1.000
_cell.length_c   1.000
_cell.angle_alpha   90.00
_cell.angle_beta   90.00
_cell.angle_gamma   90.00
#
_symmetry.space_group_name_H-M   'P 1'
#
loop_
_entity.id
_entity.type
_entity.pdbx_description
1 polymer ?
#
loop_
_entity_poly.entity_id
_entity_poly.type
_entity_poly.pdbx_seq_one_letter_code
_entity_poly.pdbx_strand_id
1 'polypeptide(L)'
;MLNPDQWTTIRSLVAWLDRENGRSDAEITLRLLKITEEAGEAAAAWIGVQGQNPRKGVTHIHPDVQDELCDVILTAAVALASIVGNPQDVLDAKLRKVADRAAALEVGA
;
A
#
# COMPACT_ATOMS: atom_id res chain seq x y z
N MET A 1 9.82 -7.70 -3.92
CA MET A 1 9.81 -6.38 -3.25
C MET A 1 9.80 -5.31 -4.31
N LEU A 2 9.39 -4.09 -3.96
CA LEU A 2 9.53 -2.95 -4.87
C LEU A 2 11.01 -2.78 -5.25
N ASN A 3 11.30 -2.84 -6.54
CA ASN A 3 12.65 -2.76 -7.07
C ASN A 3 13.13 -1.29 -7.19
N PRO A 4 14.41 -1.04 -7.49
CA PRO A 4 14.94 0.33 -7.57
C PRO A 4 14.23 1.24 -8.57
N ASP A 5 13.76 0.69 -9.71
CA ASP A 5 13.03 1.45 -10.73
C ASP A 5 11.65 1.85 -10.22
N GLN A 6 10.93 0.93 -9.56
CA GLN A 6 9.64 1.21 -8.92
C GLN A 6 9.76 2.28 -7.85
N TRP A 7 10.81 2.24 -7.02
CA TRP A 7 11.08 3.30 -6.05
C TRP A 7 11.40 4.65 -6.69
N THR A 8 12.06 4.64 -7.86
CA THR A 8 12.30 5.86 -8.63
C THR A 8 10.98 6.45 -9.11
N THR A 9 10.08 5.63 -9.64
CA THR A 9 8.72 6.06 -10.01
C THR A 9 7.95 6.61 -8.81
N ILE A 10 7.97 5.93 -7.65
CA ILE A 10 7.29 6.38 -6.43
C ILE A 10 7.83 7.74 -5.97
N ARG A 11 9.15 7.95 -6.00
CA ARG A 11 9.74 9.27 -5.67
C ARG A 11 9.32 10.34 -6.67
N SER A 12 9.21 10.02 -7.95
CA SER A 12 8.67 10.96 -8.95
C SER A 12 7.21 11.33 -8.68
N LEU A 13 6.38 10.38 -8.23
CA LEU A 13 5.00 10.64 -7.81
C LEU A 13 4.94 11.53 -6.56
N VAL A 14 5.77 11.26 -5.55
CA VAL A 14 5.88 12.13 -4.36
C VAL A 14 6.29 13.55 -4.75
N ALA A 15 7.32 13.68 -5.61
CA ALA A 15 7.77 14.98 -6.09
C ALA A 15 6.70 15.71 -6.91
N TRP A 16 5.86 14.97 -7.64
CA TRP A 16 4.71 15.54 -8.33
C TRP A 16 3.65 16.04 -7.33
N LEU A 17 3.26 15.23 -6.33
CA LEU A 17 2.33 15.64 -5.28
C LEU A 17 2.82 16.86 -4.49
N ASP A 18 4.13 16.95 -4.22
CA ASP A 18 4.74 18.10 -3.57
C ASP A 18 4.59 19.39 -4.41
N ARG A 19 4.65 19.29 -5.74
CA ARG A 19 4.47 20.44 -6.64
C ARG A 19 3.02 20.88 -6.74
N GLU A 20 2.08 19.93 -6.81
CA GLU A 20 0.66 20.24 -6.99
C GLU A 20 -0.02 20.72 -5.71
N ASN A 21 0.30 20.09 -4.57
CA ASN A 21 -0.44 20.29 -3.33
C ASN A 21 0.40 20.92 -2.21
N GLY A 22 1.73 20.87 -2.31
CA GLY A 22 2.64 21.22 -1.22
C GLY A 22 3.06 20.01 -0.37
N ARG A 23 3.81 20.30 0.70
CA ARG A 23 4.46 19.29 1.57
C ARG A 23 4.44 19.67 3.05
N SER A 24 3.39 20.33 3.51
CA SER A 24 3.21 20.52 4.95
C SER A 24 2.73 19.22 5.61
N ASP A 25 2.67 19.21 6.94
CA ASP A 25 2.10 18.10 7.70
C ASP A 25 0.64 17.81 7.29
N ALA A 26 -0.09 18.81 6.80
CA ALA A 26 -1.46 18.62 6.30
C ALA A 26 -1.47 17.74 5.04
N GLU A 27 -0.65 18.03 4.03
CA GLU A 27 -0.59 17.22 2.81
C GLU A 27 -0.04 15.81 3.08
N ILE A 28 0.94 15.69 3.99
CA ILE A 28 1.45 14.38 4.41
C ILE A 28 0.36 13.58 5.13
N THR A 29 -0.44 14.22 5.98
CA THR A 29 -1.59 13.59 6.63
C THR A 29 -2.57 13.05 5.61
N LEU A 30 -2.87 13.80 4.55
CA LEU A 30 -3.77 13.32 3.48
C LEU A 30 -3.20 12.09 2.75
N ARG A 31 -1.88 12.04 2.49
CA ARG A 31 -1.23 10.86 1.89
C ARG A 31 -1.32 9.62 2.80
N LEU A 32 -1.24 9.82 4.12
CA LEU A 32 -1.44 8.74 5.11
C LEU A 32 -2.91 8.29 5.14
N LEU A 33 -3.87 9.22 5.12
CA LEU A 33 -5.29 8.90 5.15
C LEU A 33 -5.77 8.16 3.91
N LYS A 34 -5.19 8.44 2.74
CA LYS A 34 -5.48 7.73 1.48
C LYS A 34 -5.29 6.21 1.61
N ILE A 35 -4.39 5.74 2.48
CA ILE A 35 -4.23 4.29 2.77
C ILE A 35 -5.53 3.66 3.26
N THR A 36 -6.30 4.39 4.08
CA THR A 36 -7.57 3.88 4.63
C THR A 36 -8.66 3.81 3.56
N GLU A 37 -8.65 4.76 2.63
CA GLU A 37 -9.53 4.78 1.47
C GLU A 37 -9.28 3.54 0.59
N GLU A 38 -8.04 3.33 0.13
CA GLU A 38 -7.69 2.18 -0.73
C GLU A 38 -7.92 0.83 -0.01
N ALA A 39 -7.64 0.75 1.29
CA ALA A 39 -7.93 -0.46 2.06
C ALA A 39 -9.44 -0.75 2.14
N GLY A 40 -10.28 0.29 2.18
CA GLY A 40 -11.72 0.18 2.11
C GLY A 40 -12.21 -0.29 0.73
N GLU A 41 -11.60 0.20 -0.34
CA GLU A 41 -11.89 -0.20 -1.71
C GLU A 41 -11.52 -1.66 -1.97
N ALA A 42 -10.33 -2.10 -1.55
CA ALA A 42 -9.93 -3.52 -1.60
C ALA A 42 -10.91 -4.44 -0.83
N ALA A 43 -11.36 -4.00 0.35
CA ALA A 43 -12.36 -4.75 1.12
C ALA A 43 -13.71 -4.80 0.40
N ALA A 44 -14.15 -3.68 -0.19
CA ALA A 44 -15.40 -3.60 -0.94
C ALA A 44 -15.36 -4.47 -2.21
N ALA A 45 -14.25 -4.48 -2.93
CA ALA A 45 -14.01 -5.34 -4.09
C ALA A 45 -14.10 -6.82 -3.68
N TRP A 46 -13.44 -7.22 -2.59
CA TRP A 46 -13.50 -8.60 -2.10
C TRP A 46 -14.92 -9.02 -1.69
N ILE A 47 -15.63 -8.18 -0.94
CA ILE A 47 -17.04 -8.41 -0.60
C ILE A 47 -17.88 -8.55 -1.87
N GLY A 48 -17.61 -7.74 -2.89
CA GLY A 48 -18.26 -7.78 -4.19
C GLY A 48 -18.00 -9.07 -4.96
N VAL A 49 -16.79 -9.65 -4.88
CA VAL A 49 -16.46 -10.97 -5.46
C VAL A 49 -17.24 -12.08 -4.75
N GLN A 50 -17.31 -12.02 -3.42
CA GLN A 50 -18.01 -13.05 -2.63
C GLN A 50 -19.54 -12.99 -2.80
N GLY A 51 -20.08 -11.86 -3.26
CA GLY A 51 -21.51 -11.64 -3.41
C GLY A 51 -22.30 -11.68 -2.09
N GLN A 52 -21.61 -11.50 -0.95
CA GLN A 52 -22.20 -11.67 0.38
C GLN A 52 -23.25 -10.61 0.74
N ASN A 53 -23.31 -9.50 0.02
CA ASN A 53 -24.37 -8.50 0.19
C ASN A 53 -25.62 -8.92 -0.61
N PRO A 54 -26.69 -9.42 0.02
CA PRO A 54 -27.87 -9.95 -0.69
C PRO A 54 -28.63 -8.87 -1.48
N ARG A 55 -28.40 -7.58 -1.21
CA ARG A 55 -28.98 -6.48 -2.00
C ARG A 55 -28.27 -6.22 -3.32
N LYS A 56 -27.01 -6.65 -3.44
CA LYS A 56 -26.15 -6.35 -4.60
C LYS A 56 -25.69 -7.59 -5.36
N GLY A 57 -25.64 -8.75 -4.72
CA GLY A 57 -25.07 -9.96 -5.33
C GLY A 57 -23.58 -9.79 -5.64
N VAL A 58 -23.09 -10.50 -6.66
CA VAL A 58 -21.70 -10.37 -7.15
C VAL A 58 -21.58 -9.10 -7.98
N THR A 59 -20.65 -8.22 -7.59
CA THR A 59 -20.43 -6.92 -8.27
C THR A 59 -19.02 -6.74 -8.79
N HIS A 60 -18.08 -7.59 -8.39
CA HIS A 60 -16.67 -7.50 -8.76
C HIS A 60 -16.15 -8.88 -9.14
N ILE A 61 -15.01 -8.90 -9.82
CA ILE A 61 -14.21 -10.08 -10.14
C ILE A 61 -12.85 -10.01 -9.44
N HIS A 62 -12.15 -11.14 -9.35
CA HIS A 62 -10.83 -11.21 -8.73
C HIS A 62 -9.79 -10.22 -9.29
N PRO A 63 -9.80 -9.87 -10.60
CA PRO A 63 -8.98 -8.78 -11.12
C PRO A 63 -9.20 -7.44 -10.42
N ASP A 64 -10.45 -7.05 -10.15
CA ASP A 64 -10.74 -5.79 -9.46
C ASP A 64 -10.07 -5.78 -8.07
N VAL A 65 -10.12 -6.90 -7.35
CA VAL A 65 -9.44 -7.03 -6.04
C VAL A 65 -7.92 -6.90 -6.16
N GLN A 66 -7.33 -7.41 -7.26
CA GLN A 66 -5.89 -7.29 -7.48
C GLN A 66 -5.49 -5.84 -7.72
N ASP A 67 -6.28 -5.11 -8.50
CA ASP A 67 -6.05 -3.69 -8.80
C ASP A 67 -6.11 -2.87 -7.49
N GLU A 68 -7.14 -3.07 -6.67
CA GLU A 68 -7.26 -2.38 -5.38
C GLU A 68 -6.11 -2.72 -4.41
N LEU A 69 -5.64 -3.97 -4.39
CA LEU A 69 -4.48 -4.36 -3.59
C LEU A 69 -3.19 -3.67 -4.08
N CYS A 70 -3.06 -3.47 -5.39
CA CYS A 70 -1.96 -2.69 -5.96
C CYS A 70 -2.04 -1.22 -5.54
N ASP A 71 -3.23 -0.63 -5.48
CA ASP A 71 -3.44 0.74 -5.03
C ASP A 71 -3.11 0.92 -3.54
N VAL A 72 -3.45 -0.06 -2.69
CA VAL A 72 -3.00 -0.09 -1.29
C VAL A 72 -1.47 -0.10 -1.20
N ILE A 73 -0.79 -0.95 -1.98
CA ILE A 73 0.68 -1.05 -1.98
C ILE A 73 1.31 0.26 -2.43
N LEU A 74 0.81 0.84 -3.54
CA LEU A 74 1.31 2.09 -4.10
C LEU A 74 1.13 3.24 -3.10
N THR A 75 -0.07 3.38 -2.55
CA THR A 75 -0.41 4.46 -1.60
C THR A 75 0.41 4.35 -0.32
N ALA A 76 0.60 3.14 0.21
CA ALA A 76 1.47 2.92 1.36
C ALA A 76 2.95 3.27 1.05
N ALA A 77 3.44 2.95 -0.14
CA ALA A 77 4.80 3.27 -0.54
C ALA A 77 5.01 4.78 -0.75
N VAL A 78 4.03 5.49 -1.34
CA VAL A 78 4.02 6.96 -1.46
C VAL A 78 4.00 7.63 -0.09
N ALA A 79 3.17 7.13 0.83
CA ALA A 79 3.11 7.64 2.19
C ALA A 79 4.45 7.43 2.93
N LEU A 80 5.05 6.25 2.83
CA LEU A 80 6.36 5.97 3.41
C LEU A 80 7.43 6.91 2.85
N ALA A 81 7.52 7.04 1.52
CA ALA A 81 8.45 7.94 0.85
C ALA A 81 8.19 9.43 1.15
N SER A 82 7.01 9.78 1.67
CA SER A 82 6.70 11.14 2.12
C SER A 82 7.25 11.44 3.52
N ILE A 83 7.56 10.43 4.34
CA ILE A 83 7.97 10.62 5.74
C ILE A 83 9.39 10.14 6.05
N VAL A 84 10.04 9.37 5.18
CA VAL A 84 11.43 8.95 5.34
C VAL A 84 12.28 9.24 4.09
N GLY A 85 13.57 9.51 4.28
CA GLY A 85 14.50 9.77 3.17
C GLY A 85 14.85 8.53 2.35
N ASN A 86 14.95 7.36 2.99
CA ASN A 86 15.34 6.09 2.36
C ASN A 86 14.24 5.02 2.55
N PRO A 87 13.08 5.14 1.87
CA PRO A 87 11.94 4.26 2.08
C PRO A 87 12.22 2.80 1.69
N GLN A 88 13.07 2.57 0.69
CA GLN A 88 13.51 1.22 0.29
C GLN A 88 14.21 0.50 1.45
N ASP A 89 15.22 1.14 2.05
CA ASP A 89 15.98 0.54 3.15
C ASP A 89 15.10 0.21 4.36
N VAL A 90 14.13 1.10 4.65
CA VAL A 90 13.16 0.91 5.74
C VAL A 90 12.27 -0.30 5.48
N LEU A 91 11.75 -0.45 4.26
CA LEU A 91 10.94 -1.61 3.88
C LEU A 91 11.77 -2.90 3.91
N ASP A 92 12.97 -2.88 3.33
CA ASP A 92 13.88 -4.04 3.27
C ASP A 92 14.30 -4.50 4.68
N ALA A 93 14.58 -3.57 5.59
CA ALA A 93 14.86 -3.89 6.99
C ALA A 93 13.64 -4.50 7.69
N LYS A 94 12.44 -3.95 7.48
CA LYS A 94 11.21 -4.49 8.07
C LYS A 94 10.91 -5.91 7.58
N LEU A 95 11.08 -6.16 6.28
CA LEU A 95 10.81 -7.47 5.69
C LEU A 95 11.81 -8.53 6.17
N ARG A 96 13.12 -8.21 6.20
CA ARG A 96 14.15 -9.09 6.79
C ARG A 96 13.78 -9.48 8.23
N LYS A 97 13.48 -8.50 9.07
CA LYS A 97 13.08 -8.73 10.46
C LYS A 97 11.87 -9.66 10.60
N VAL A 98 10.88 -9.54 9.71
CA VAL A 98 9.68 -10.40 9.74
C VAL A 98 10.00 -11.81 9.24
N ALA A 99 10.81 -11.94 8.18
CA ALA A 99 11.24 -13.22 7.64
C ALA A 99 12.09 -14.01 8.65
N ASP A 100 13.07 -13.37 9.29
CA ASP A 100 13.92 -14.00 10.31
C ASP A 100 13.08 -14.51 11.49
N ARG A 101 12.06 -13.74 11.90
CA ARG A 101 11.13 -14.14 12.96
C ARG A 101 10.29 -15.36 12.55
N ALA A 102 9.82 -15.42 11.30
CA ALA A 102 9.06 -16.57 10.81
C ALA A 102 9.92 -17.83 10.79
N ALA A 103 11.14 -17.74 10.25
CA ALA A 103 12.09 -18.86 10.21
C ALA A 103 12.46 -19.38 11.60
N ALA A 104 12.62 -18.50 12.59
CA ALA A 104 12.90 -18.90 13.97
C ALA A 104 11.74 -19.68 14.63
N LEU A 105 10.49 -19.43 14.23
CA LEU A 105 9.33 -20.18 14.73
C LEU A 105 9.24 -21.57 14.09
N GLU A 106 9.69 -21.73 12.83
CA GLU A 106 9.71 -23.01 12.13
C GLU A 106 10.79 -23.95 12.67
N VAL A 107 11.94 -23.42 13.11
CA VAL A 107 13.04 -24.22 13.70
C VAL A 107 12.75 -24.62 15.16
N GLY A 108 11.85 -23.92 15.83
CA GLY A 108 11.43 -24.22 17.20
C GLY A 108 10.22 -25.14 17.33
N ALA A 109 9.61 -25.57 16.21
CA ALA A 109 8.48 -26.49 16.12
C ALA A 109 8.92 -27.91 15.74
#